data_AF-A0A965QES3-F1
#
_entry.id   AF-A0A965QES3-F1
#
_cell.length_a   1.000
_cell.length_b   1.000
_cell.length_c   1.000
_cell.angle_alpha   90.00
_cell.angle_beta   90.00
_cell.angle_gamma   90.00
#
_symmetry.space_group_name_H-M   'P 1'
#
loop_
_entity.id
_entity.type
_entity.pdbx_description
1 polymer ?
#
loop_
_entity_poly.entity_id
_entity_poly.type
_entity_poly.pdbx_seq_one_letter_code
_entity_poly.pdbx_strand_id
1 'polypeptide(L)'
;MMQSLFKKPLFVFCLAVIFIAIPLFIFPINLFDGEIIMKNELSETKMEAPLSLSYFIGFGYNSQDMEGIKDFYLLPKGYLLAFCLIFGFPAILSYRIYLAQKKKKAGI
;
A
#
# COMPACT_ATOMS: atom_id res chain seq x y z
N MET A 1 -4.68 4.53 -30.83
CA MET A 1 -5.75 3.88 -30.05
C MET A 1 -5.59 4.03 -28.52
N MET A 2 -4.36 3.99 -27.98
CA MET A 2 -4.08 4.07 -26.52
C MET A 2 -4.49 5.39 -25.82
N GLN A 3 -4.44 6.52 -26.52
CA GLN A 3 -4.70 7.87 -25.99
C GLN A 3 -6.13 8.10 -25.44
N SER A 4 -7.10 7.26 -25.82
CA SER A 4 -8.49 7.40 -25.34
C SER A 4 -8.74 6.71 -23.99
N LEU A 5 -7.95 5.69 -23.65
CA LEU A 5 -8.10 4.94 -22.38
C LEU A 5 -7.59 5.75 -21.19
N PHE A 6 -6.50 6.50 -21.36
CA PHE A 6 -5.99 7.47 -20.37
C PHE A 6 -6.91 8.69 -20.15
N LYS A 7 -7.99 8.80 -20.92
CA LYS A 7 -9.07 9.77 -20.70
C LYS A 7 -10.21 9.20 -19.86
N LYS A 8 -10.17 7.96 -19.41
CA LYS A 8 -11.19 7.44 -18.48
C LYS A 8 -10.67 7.56 -17.05
N PRO A 9 -11.26 8.40 -16.18
CA PRO A 9 -10.78 8.58 -14.80
C PRO A 9 -10.64 7.26 -14.04
N LEU A 10 -11.61 6.35 -14.20
CA LEU A 10 -11.59 5.04 -13.58
C LEU A 10 -10.42 4.16 -14.07
N PHE A 11 -10.07 4.23 -15.36
CA PHE A 11 -8.94 3.49 -15.90
C PHE A 11 -7.62 4.00 -15.31
N VAL A 12 -7.46 5.32 -15.21
CA VAL A 12 -6.26 5.93 -14.62
C VAL A 12 -6.16 5.60 -13.12
N PHE A 13 -7.29 5.58 -12.41
CA PHE A 13 -7.33 5.12 -11.02
C PHE A 13 -6.81 3.68 -10.89
N CYS A 14 -7.41 2.71 -11.60
CA CYS A 14 -7.01 1.31 -11.50
C CYS A 14 -5.54 1.10 -11.89
N LEU A 15 -5.09 1.78 -12.95
CA LEU A 15 -3.70 1.68 -13.39
C LEU A 15 -2.73 2.22 -12.33
N ALA A 16 -3.05 3.36 -11.71
CA ALA A 16 -2.21 3.94 -10.66
C ALA A 16 -2.22 3.11 -9.38
N VAL A 17 -3.38 2.53 -8.99
CA VAL A 17 -3.48 1.57 -7.87
C VAL A 17 -2.54 0.39 -8.12
N ILE A 18 -2.60 -0.23 -9.30
CA ILE A 18 -1.75 -1.37 -9.66
C ILE A 18 -0.28 -0.96 -9.64
N PHE A 19 0.05 0.19 -10.24
CA PHE A 19 1.42 0.68 -10.33
C PHE A 19 2.06 0.95 -8.96
N ILE A 20 1.27 1.36 -7.97
CA ILE A 20 1.75 1.59 -6.60
C ILE A 20 1.71 0.31 -5.76
N ALA A 21 0.65 -0.49 -5.86
CA ALA A 21 0.49 -1.70 -5.07
C ALA A 21 1.56 -2.75 -5.42
N ILE A 22 1.83 -2.98 -6.71
CA ILE A 22 2.82 -3.98 -7.15
C ILE A 22 4.17 -3.82 -6.42
N PRO A 23 4.87 -2.67 -6.47
CA PRO A 23 6.16 -2.54 -5.80
C PRO A 23 6.05 -2.64 -4.28
N LEU A 24 4.97 -2.12 -3.67
CA LEU A 24 4.77 -2.21 -2.22
C LEU A 24 4.59 -3.66 -1.73
N PHE A 25 3.94 -4.51 -2.52
CA PHE A 25 3.74 -5.91 -2.20
C PHE A 25 4.91 -6.81 -2.66
N ILE A 26 5.69 -6.43 -3.67
CA ILE A 26 6.80 -7.27 -4.15
C ILE A 26 8.11 -7.00 -3.40
N PHE A 27 8.41 -5.73 -3.10
CA PHE A 27 9.69 -5.36 -2.48
C PHE A 27 9.54 -5.17 -0.95
N PRO A 28 10.55 -5.55 -0.14
CA PRO A 28 10.55 -5.35 1.30
C PRO A 28 10.76 -3.87 1.67
N ILE A 29 9.73 -3.05 1.47
CA ILE A 29 9.73 -1.61 1.76
C ILE A 29 9.21 -1.40 3.18
N ASN A 30 10.13 -1.34 4.15
CA ASN A 30 9.83 -1.15 5.58
C ASN A 30 9.41 0.28 5.88
N LEU A 31 8.16 0.61 5.53
CA LEU A 31 7.59 1.95 5.60
C LEU A 31 6.37 2.03 6.53
N PHE A 32 5.70 0.93 6.81
CA PHE A 32 4.40 0.93 7.48
C PHE A 32 4.55 0.60 8.96
N ASP A 33 4.08 1.48 9.82
CA ASP A 33 4.10 1.24 11.27
C ASP A 33 3.38 -0.08 11.61
N GLY A 34 4.07 -0.97 12.33
CA GLY A 34 3.54 -2.24 12.77
C GLY A 34 4.11 -2.70 14.10
N GLU A 35 3.61 -3.83 14.57
CA GLU A 35 4.09 -4.53 15.76
C GLU A 35 4.45 -5.96 15.40
N ILE A 36 5.57 -6.42 15.96
CA ILE A 36 6.04 -7.80 15.92
C ILE A 36 5.82 -8.40 17.31
N ILE A 37 5.16 -9.55 17.37
CA ILE A 37 4.93 -10.30 18.60
C ILE A 37 6.01 -11.37 18.68
N MET A 38 6.93 -11.22 19.62
CA MET A 38 7.96 -12.22 19.91
C MET A 38 7.46 -13.19 20.99
N LYS A 39 7.71 -14.48 20.78
CA LYS A 39 7.42 -15.54 21.76
C LYS A 39 8.65 -15.78 22.63
N ASN A 40 8.61 -15.28 23.86
CA ASN A 40 9.56 -15.72 24.91
C ASN A 40 8.90 -16.83 25.74
N GLU A 41 9.72 -17.66 26.41
CA GLU A 41 9.27 -18.84 27.16
C GLU A 41 8.25 -18.53 28.29
N LEU A 42 8.15 -17.27 28.71
CA LEU A 42 7.33 -16.82 29.85
C LEU A 42 6.32 -15.70 29.52
N SER A 43 6.42 -15.03 28.37
CA SER A 43 5.51 -13.94 27.98
C SER A 43 5.62 -13.52 26.52
N GLU A 44 4.54 -12.97 25.96
CA GLU A 44 4.52 -12.36 24.62
C GLU A 44 5.00 -10.91 24.72
N THR A 45 6.05 -10.57 23.97
CA THR A 45 6.60 -9.21 23.93
C THR A 45 6.22 -8.57 22.60
N LYS A 46 5.57 -7.40 22.66
CA LYS A 46 5.25 -6.59 21.47
C LYS A 46 6.38 -5.61 21.22
N MET A 47 6.87 -5.57 19.99
CA MET A 47 7.89 -4.63 19.55
C MET A 47 7.37 -3.84 18.37
N GLU A 48 7.29 -2.52 18.51
CA GLU A 48 6.97 -1.63 17.40
C GLU A 48 8.14 -1.59 16.41
N ALA A 49 7.84 -1.82 15.14
CA ALA A 49 8.83 -1.79 14.06
C ALA A 49 8.17 -1.40 12.73
N PRO A 50 8.90 -0.72 11.83
CA PRO A 50 8.42 -0.51 10.48
C PRO A 50 8.39 -1.85 9.72
N LEU A 51 7.22 -2.19 9.18
CA LEU A 51 6.96 -3.39 8.41
C LEU A 51 6.78 -3.06 6.92
N SER A 52 7.07 -4.04 6.07
CA SER A 52 6.73 -4.04 4.65
C SER A 52 5.35 -4.66 4.41
N LEU A 53 4.69 -4.28 3.32
CA LEU A 53 3.47 -4.98 2.87
C LEU A 53 3.80 -6.33 2.20
N SER A 54 4.99 -6.47 1.62
CA SER A 54 5.46 -7.72 1.01
C SER A 54 5.47 -8.89 1.98
N TYR A 55 5.70 -8.58 3.24
CA TYR A 55 5.72 -9.49 4.38
C TYR A 55 4.40 -10.25 4.56
N PHE A 56 3.27 -9.58 4.34
CA PHE A 56 1.94 -10.18 4.45
C PHE A 56 1.59 -11.13 3.30
N ILE A 57 2.36 -11.08 2.21
CA ILE A 57 2.21 -12.01 1.08
C ILE A 57 3.39 -13.00 0.96
N GLY A 58 4.26 -13.05 1.97
CA GLY A 58 5.37 -14.00 2.05
C GLY A 58 6.64 -13.61 1.28
N PHE A 59 6.77 -12.35 0.84
CA PHE A 59 7.96 -11.84 0.17
C PHE A 59 8.85 -11.03 1.13
N GLY A 60 10.15 -11.33 1.16
CA GLY A 60 11.16 -10.45 1.76
C GLY A 60 11.65 -10.80 3.16
N TYR A 61 11.35 -12.00 3.68
CA TYR A 61 11.92 -12.48 4.94
C TYR A 61 12.76 -13.74 4.72
N ASN A 62 13.91 -13.84 5.42
CA ASN A 62 14.59 -15.11 5.56
C ASN A 62 13.94 -15.93 6.68
N SER A 63 13.98 -17.25 6.59
CA SER A 63 13.46 -18.15 7.63
C SER A 63 14.12 -17.91 9.00
N GLN A 64 15.34 -17.38 9.02
CA GLN A 64 16.07 -16.98 10.23
C GLN A 64 15.48 -15.74 10.90
N ASP A 65 14.91 -14.80 10.13
CA ASP A 65 14.27 -13.59 10.66
C ASP A 65 12.93 -13.90 11.34
N MET A 66 12.39 -15.11 11.12
CA MET A 66 11.14 -15.62 11.69
C MET A 66 11.36 -16.44 12.97
N GLU A 67 12.61 -16.74 13.34
CA GLU A 67 12.90 -17.45 14.58
C GLU A 67 12.51 -16.57 15.79
N GLY A 68 11.55 -17.06 16.58
CA GLY A 68 11.04 -16.35 17.76
C GLY A 68 9.91 -15.36 17.48
N ILE A 69 9.54 -15.11 16.22
CA ILE A 69 8.35 -14.33 15.86
C ILE A 69 7.11 -15.22 15.91
N LYS A 70 6.14 -14.86 16.74
CA LYS A 70 4.82 -15.49 16.80
C LYS A 70 3.89 -14.95 15.72
N ASP A 71 3.85 -13.62 15.60
CA ASP A 71 2.94 -12.90 14.71
C ASP A 71 3.45 -11.48 14.44
N PHE A 72 2.90 -10.83 13.42
CA PHE A 72 3.12 -9.41 13.14
C PHE A 72 1.88 -8.80 12.47
N TYR A 73 1.58 -7.54 12.79
CA TYR A 73 0.48 -6.82 12.17
C TYR A 73 0.80 -5.33 12.04
N LEU A 74 0.12 -4.66 11.11
CA LEU A 74 0.23 -3.20 11.00
C LEU A 74 -0.56 -2.53 12.12
N LEU A 75 -0.02 -1.43 12.62
CA LEU A 75 -0.77 -0.53 13.50
C LEU A 75 -1.81 0.25 12.67
N PRO A 76 -2.82 0.86 13.32
CA PRO A 76 -3.80 1.69 12.60
C PRO A 76 -3.16 2.76 11.71
N LYS A 77 -2.03 3.34 12.14
CA LYS A 77 -1.25 4.30 11.35
C LYS A 77 -0.63 3.67 10.10
N GLY A 78 -0.09 2.45 10.22
CA GLY A 78 0.44 1.69 9.09
C GLY A 78 -0.63 1.34 8.06
N TYR A 79 -1.80 0.86 8.52
CA TYR A 79 -2.95 0.60 7.64
C TYR A 79 -3.43 1.88 6.94
N LEU A 80 -3.51 2.99 7.66
CA LEU A 80 -3.90 4.28 7.08
C LEU A 80 -2.91 4.74 6.01
N LEU A 81 -1.61 4.63 6.28
CA LEU A 81 -0.58 4.99 5.31
C LEU A 81 -0.65 4.11 4.05
N ALA A 82 -0.81 2.79 4.22
CA ALA A 82 -1.00 1.85 3.11
C ALA A 82 -2.22 2.23 2.27
N PHE A 83 -3.35 2.54 2.90
CA PHE A 83 -4.56 2.97 2.22
C PHE A 83 -4.35 4.30 1.47
N CYS A 84 -3.72 5.29 2.09
CA CYS A 84 -3.45 6.59 1.48
C CYS A 84 -2.54 6.48 0.25
N LEU A 85 -1.52 5.62 0.28
CA LEU A 85 -0.63 5.41 -0.85
C LEU A 85 -1.32 4.63 -1.98
N ILE A 86 -1.98 3.52 -1.64
CA ILE A 86 -2.59 2.62 -2.63
C ILE A 86 -3.84 3.23 -3.26
N PHE A 87 -4.67 3.92 -2.49
CA PHE A 87 -5.95 4.45 -2.96
C PHE A 87 -6.04 5.97 -2.93
N GLY A 88 -5.49 6.62 -1.91
CA GLY A 88 -5.57 8.07 -1.75
C GLY A 88 -4.93 8.83 -2.92
N PHE A 89 -3.67 8.51 -3.23
CA PHE A 89 -2.98 9.15 -4.36
C PHE A 89 -3.66 8.89 -5.71
N PRO A 90 -4.01 7.63 -6.08
CA PRO A 90 -4.80 7.36 -7.29
C PRO A 90 -6.16 8.04 -7.33
N ALA A 91 -6.87 8.15 -6.20
CA ALA A 91 -8.16 8.82 -6.12
C ALA A 91 -8.02 10.31 -6.44
N ILE A 92 -7.03 11.00 -5.85
CA ILE A 92 -6.77 12.42 -6.15
C ILE A 92 -6.41 12.59 -7.63
N LEU A 93 -5.52 11.75 -8.17
CA LEU A 93 -5.09 11.84 -9.56
C LEU A 93 -6.28 11.66 -10.54
N SER A 94 -7.07 10.62 -10.34
CA SER A 94 -8.25 10.35 -11.17
C SER A 94 -9.32 11.43 -11.04
N TYR A 95 -9.53 11.99 -9.85
CA TYR A 95 -10.45 13.09 -9.62
C TYR A 95 -10.03 14.36 -10.36
N ARG A 96 -8.73 14.70 -10.39
CA ARG A 96 -8.23 15.84 -11.18
C ARG A 96 -8.51 15.66 -12.67
N ILE A 97 -8.35 14.44 -13.18
CA ILE A 97 -8.63 14.11 -14.58
C ILE A 97 -10.13 14.24 -14.89
N TYR A 98 -10.99 13.77 -13.98
CA TYR A 98 -12.44 13.95 -14.08
C TYR A 98 -12.83 15.43 -14.15
N LEU A 99 -12.29 16.26 -13.24
CA LEU A 99 -12.56 17.71 -13.23
C LEU A 99 -12.11 18.39 -14.52
N ALA A 100 -10.92 18.07 -15.02
CA ALA A 100 -10.41 18.62 -16.27
C ALA A 100 -11.32 18.29 -17.47
N GLN A 101 -11.88 17.08 -17.51
CA GLN A 101 -12.82 16.66 -18.55
C GLN A 101 -14.18 17.33 -18.42
N LYS A 102 -14.68 17.47 -17.18
CA LYS A 102 -15.93 18.18 -16.91
C LYS A 102 -15.85 19.63 -17.38
N LYS A 103 -14.72 20.32 -17.09
CA LYS A 103 -14.47 21.68 -17.56
C LYS A 103 -14.47 21.77 -19.10
N LYS A 104 -13.73 20.87 -19.76
CA LYS A 104 -13.69 20.80 -21.23
C LYS A 104 -15.08 20.55 -21.85
N LYS A 105 -15.91 19.71 -21.22
CA LYS A 105 -17.29 19.45 -21.69
C LYS A 105 -18.21 20.66 -21.50
N ALA A 106 -17.95 21.50 -20.50
CA ALA A 106 -18.70 22.74 -20.24
C ALA A 106 -18.30 23.91 -21.17
N GLY A 107 -17.28 23.75 -22.04
CA GLY A 107 -16.84 24.80 -22.97
C GLY A 107 -16.06 25.95 -22.31
N ILE A 108 -15.54 25.74 -21.09
CA ILE A 108 -14.74 26.70 -20.31
C ILE A 108 -13.26 26.31 -20.35
#